data_AF-A0A7C3LPH2-F1
#
_entry.id   AF-A0A7C3LPH2-F1
#
_cell.length_a   1.000
_cell.length_b   1.000
_cell.length_c   1.000
_cell.angle_alpha   90.00
_cell.angle_beta   90.00
_cell.angle_gamma   90.00
#
_symmetry.space_group_name_H-M   'P 1'
#
loop_
_entity.id
_entity.type
_entity.pdbx_description
1 polymer ?
#
loop_
_entity_poly.entity_id
_entity_poly.type
_entity_poly.pdbx_seq_one_letter_code
_entity_poly.pdbx_strand_id
1 'polypeptide(L)'
;MIVTNSGGLGVLTASHLDLSGFEIPKPPSKLVKALSRLGLRGAASNPLDLGGDTYIETLTDVLALRELKEHYDLAVLAYVPTAAETYEKISKVIEERYRDFSLPVIGYFAGEGSYDVVVRVSRFIPVVSSSWILSKALIFMRGFNVGVES
;
A
#
# COMPACT_ATOMS: atom_id res chain seq x y z
N MET A 1 -6.79 1.82 -1.48
CA MET A 1 -5.93 1.66 -2.68
C MET A 1 -4.78 0.70 -2.38
N ILE A 2 -4.38 -0.14 -3.34
CA ILE A 2 -3.19 -0.99 -3.23
C ILE A 2 -2.08 -0.38 -4.10
N VAL A 3 -0.92 -0.11 -3.52
CA VAL A 3 0.29 0.37 -4.22
C VAL A 3 1.35 -0.71 -4.10
N THR A 4 1.92 -1.13 -5.23
CA THR A 4 2.83 -2.28 -5.26
C THR A 4 3.92 -2.17 -6.32
N ASN A 5 5.04 -2.85 -6.11
CA ASN A 5 6.05 -3.12 -7.14
C ASN A 5 5.93 -4.55 -7.71
N SER A 6 4.88 -5.29 -7.34
CA SER A 6 4.70 -6.68 -7.75
C SER A 6 3.25 -6.95 -8.14
N GLY A 7 3.00 -7.11 -9.44
CA GLY A 7 1.68 -7.44 -9.95
C GLY A 7 1.08 -8.71 -9.33
N GLY A 8 1.90 -9.74 -9.10
CA GLY A 8 1.45 -10.97 -8.42
C GLY A 8 0.98 -10.70 -6.99
N LEU A 9 1.76 -9.95 -6.22
CA LEU A 9 1.40 -9.57 -4.84
C LEU A 9 0.17 -8.67 -4.81
N GLY A 10 0.09 -7.71 -5.73
CA GLY A 10 -1.05 -6.81 -5.91
C GLY A 10 -2.33 -7.57 -6.23
N VAL A 11 -2.30 -8.46 -7.22
CA VAL A 11 -3.47 -9.26 -7.63
C VAL A 11 -3.94 -10.15 -6.49
N LEU A 12 -3.05 -10.88 -5.81
CA LEU A 12 -3.43 -11.71 -4.65
C LEU A 12 -4.04 -10.87 -3.52
N THR A 13 -3.50 -9.67 -3.29
CA THR A 13 -4.02 -8.75 -2.28
C THR A 13 -5.43 -8.27 -2.67
N ALA A 14 -5.62 -7.88 -3.92
CA ALA A 14 -6.92 -7.46 -4.42
C ALA A 14 -7.95 -8.59 -4.34
N SER A 15 -7.61 -9.80 -4.78
CA SER A 15 -8.51 -10.95 -4.74
C SER A 15 -8.97 -11.28 -3.31
N HIS A 16 -8.08 -11.30 -2.32
CA HIS A 16 -8.47 -11.58 -0.94
C HIS A 16 -9.32 -10.48 -0.31
N LEU A 17 -9.09 -9.22 -0.69
CA LEU A 17 -9.92 -8.10 -0.23
C LEU A 17 -11.31 -8.13 -0.87
N ASP A 18 -11.39 -8.38 -2.17
CA ASP A 18 -12.65 -8.52 -2.92
C ASP A 18 -13.50 -9.68 -2.37
N LEU A 19 -12.90 -10.86 -2.18
CA LEU A 19 -13.55 -12.01 -1.54
C LEU A 19 -14.05 -11.72 -0.11
N SER A 20 -13.48 -10.71 0.54
CA SER A 20 -13.87 -10.27 1.89
C SER A 20 -14.87 -9.10 1.87
N GLY A 21 -15.38 -8.73 0.69
CA GLY A 21 -16.37 -7.67 0.52
C GLY A 21 -15.79 -6.26 0.69
N PHE A 22 -14.52 -6.05 0.33
CA PHE A 22 -13.94 -4.71 0.22
C PHE A 22 -13.95 -4.25 -1.24
N GLU A 23 -14.36 -3.01 -1.45
CA GLU A 23 -14.29 -2.39 -2.77
C GLU A 23 -12.85 -2.02 -3.13
N ILE A 24 -12.50 -2.21 -4.40
CA ILE A 24 -11.19 -1.87 -4.94
C ILE A 24 -11.41 -0.89 -6.11
N PRO A 25 -11.86 0.34 -5.82
CA PRO A 25 -12.22 1.29 -6.87
C PRO A 25 -10.98 1.68 -7.67
N LYS A 26 -11.15 1.90 -8.98
CA LYS A 26 -10.07 2.38 -9.85
C LYS A 26 -9.71 3.83 -9.51
N PRO A 27 -8.46 4.27 -9.76
CA PRO A 27 -8.07 5.67 -9.61
C PRO A 27 -8.96 6.58 -10.47
N PRO A 28 -9.61 7.59 -9.88
CA PRO A 28 -10.36 8.57 -10.66
C PRO A 28 -9.43 9.53 -11.38
N SER A 29 -9.98 10.26 -12.35
CA SER A 29 -9.21 11.11 -13.27
C SER A 29 -8.30 12.13 -12.58
N LYS A 30 -8.72 12.67 -11.42
CA LYS A 30 -7.91 13.60 -10.61
C LYS A 30 -6.64 12.93 -10.08
N LEU A 31 -6.76 11.72 -9.52
CA LEU A 31 -5.63 10.94 -9.04
C LEU A 31 -4.73 10.49 -10.20
N VAL A 32 -5.30 10.04 -11.33
CA VAL A 32 -4.52 9.67 -12.53
C VAL A 32 -3.65 10.84 -13.02
N LYS A 33 -4.17 12.08 -12.97
CA LYS A 33 -3.40 13.28 -13.31
C LYS A 33 -2.27 13.54 -12.30
N ALA A 34 -2.51 13.34 -11.01
CA ALA A 34 -1.49 13.50 -9.97
C ALA A 34 -0.37 12.45 -10.12
N LEU A 35 -0.72 11.19 -10.35
CA LEU A 35 0.22 10.10 -10.66
C LEU A 35 1.06 10.42 -11.90
N SER A 36 0.44 10.98 -12.95
CA SER A 36 1.16 11.38 -14.16
C SER A 36 2.21 12.48 -13.92
N ARG A 37 2.01 13.36 -12.93
CA ARG A 37 3.01 14.38 -12.52
C ARG A 37 4.22 13.77 -11.82
N LEU A 38 4.07 12.59 -11.22
CA LEU A 38 5.17 11.78 -10.70
C LEU A 38 5.87 10.94 -11.78
N GLY A 39 5.50 11.11 -13.06
CA GLY A 39 6.05 10.32 -14.17
C GLY A 39 5.33 8.98 -14.39
N LEU A 40 4.32 8.64 -13.58
CA LEU A 40 3.58 7.38 -13.65
C LEU A 40 2.45 7.45 -14.68
N ARG A 41 2.81 7.63 -15.95
CA ARG A 41 1.83 7.72 -17.06
C ARG A 41 1.12 6.38 -17.24
N GLY A 42 -0.20 6.40 -17.37
CA GLY A 42 -1.01 5.19 -17.56
C GLY A 42 -1.36 4.44 -16.27
N ALA A 43 -0.94 4.94 -15.12
CA ALA A 43 -1.30 4.44 -13.79
C ALA A 43 -2.80 4.66 -13.48
N ALA A 44 -3.66 3.80 -14.04
CA ALA A 44 -5.12 3.90 -13.97
C ALA A 44 -5.80 2.61 -13.44
N SER A 45 -5.04 1.73 -12.79
CA SER A 45 -5.53 0.50 -12.16
C SER A 45 -5.43 0.57 -10.63
N ASN A 46 -6.22 -0.26 -9.97
CA ASN A 46 -6.08 -0.58 -8.56
C ASN A 46 -6.19 -2.12 -8.45
N PRO A 47 -5.10 -2.85 -8.17
CA PRO A 47 -3.80 -2.38 -7.70
C PRO A 47 -3.05 -1.47 -8.67
N LEU A 48 -2.32 -0.51 -8.10
CA LEU A 48 -1.33 0.28 -8.80
C LEU A 48 0.01 -0.45 -8.73
N ASP A 49 0.29 -1.23 -9.77
CA ASP A 49 1.58 -1.91 -9.94
C ASP A 49 2.56 -1.01 -10.69
N LEU A 50 3.66 -0.68 -10.03
CA LEU A 50 4.73 0.16 -10.56
C LEU A 50 5.85 -0.66 -11.21
N GLY A 51 5.82 -1.99 -11.10
CA GLY A 51 6.86 -2.87 -11.64
C GLY A 51 7.99 -3.15 -10.66
N GLY A 52 8.64 -4.31 -10.84
CA GLY A 52 9.61 -4.85 -9.87
C GLY A 52 10.95 -4.12 -9.80
N ASP A 53 11.24 -3.26 -10.77
CA ASP A 53 12.40 -2.36 -10.78
C ASP A 53 12.11 -1.03 -10.08
N THR A 54 10.88 -0.79 -9.64
CA THR A 54 10.51 0.43 -8.93
C THR A 54 11.03 0.41 -7.50
N TYR A 55 11.72 1.51 -7.14
CA TYR A 55 12.23 1.74 -5.80
C TYR A 55 11.15 2.18 -4.81
N ILE A 56 11.37 1.88 -3.53
CA ILE A 56 10.45 2.21 -2.44
C ILE A 56 10.06 3.69 -2.38
N GLU A 57 10.99 4.60 -2.73
CA GLU A 57 10.73 6.04 -2.75
C GLU A 57 9.52 6.39 -3.63
N THR A 58 9.43 5.79 -4.82
CA THR A 58 8.33 6.06 -5.76
C THR A 58 6.98 5.60 -5.20
N LEU A 59 6.93 4.46 -4.50
CA LEU A 59 5.70 4.00 -3.84
C LEU A 59 5.31 4.96 -2.71
N THR A 60 6.29 5.43 -1.92
CA THR A 60 6.02 6.40 -0.85
C THR A 60 5.62 7.79 -1.37
N ASP A 61 6.13 8.22 -2.52
CA ASP A 61 5.69 9.44 -3.21
C ASP A 61 4.21 9.34 -3.60
N VAL A 62 3.78 8.17 -4.10
CA VAL A 62 2.37 7.90 -4.37
C VAL A 62 1.53 7.98 -3.10
N LEU A 63 1.97 7.34 -2.00
CA LEU A 63 1.24 7.34 -0.73
C LEU A 63 1.12 8.73 -0.09
N ALA A 64 2.01 9.67 -0.47
CA ALA A 64 1.95 11.07 -0.05
C ALA A 64 0.97 11.93 -0.87
N LEU A 65 0.40 11.42 -1.97
CA LEU A 65 -0.55 12.18 -2.80
C LEU A 65 -1.85 12.49 -2.05
N ARG A 66 -2.16 13.78 -1.92
CA ARG A 66 -3.36 14.26 -1.22
C ARG A 66 -4.65 13.78 -1.87
N GLU A 67 -4.65 13.56 -3.17
CA GLU A 67 -5.79 13.05 -3.93
C GLU A 67 -6.26 11.66 -3.46
N LEU A 68 -5.41 10.90 -2.77
CA LEU A 68 -5.78 9.60 -2.22
C LEU A 68 -6.90 9.70 -1.18
N LYS A 69 -6.83 10.70 -0.28
CA LYS A 69 -7.79 10.87 0.82
C LYS A 69 -9.18 11.32 0.38
N GLU A 70 -9.31 11.76 -0.86
CA GLU A 70 -10.60 12.16 -1.43
C GLU A 70 -11.41 10.95 -1.91
N HIS A 71 -10.77 9.78 -2.07
CA HIS A 71 -11.34 8.65 -2.82
C HIS A 71 -11.15 7.27 -2.19
N TYR A 72 -10.31 7.14 -1.16
CA TYR A 72 -10.09 5.87 -0.48
C TYR A 72 -10.01 6.09 1.03
N ASP A 73 -10.37 5.05 1.80
CA ASP A 73 -10.28 5.09 3.27
C ASP A 73 -8.91 4.63 3.79
N LEU A 74 -8.23 3.77 3.03
CA LEU A 74 -7.00 3.10 3.44
C LEU A 74 -6.10 2.80 2.24
N ALA A 75 -4.78 2.79 2.46
CA ALA A 75 -3.81 2.30 1.50
C ALA A 75 -3.09 1.04 1.99
N VAL A 76 -2.76 0.15 1.04
CA VAL A 76 -1.93 -1.03 1.27
C VAL A 76 -0.63 -0.84 0.51
N LEU A 77 0.48 -0.81 1.23
CA LEU A 77 1.83 -0.86 0.65
C LEU A 77 2.22 -2.33 0.53
N ALA A 78 1.96 -2.94 -0.62
CA ALA A 78 2.31 -4.33 -0.91
C ALA A 78 3.66 -4.35 -1.65
N TYR A 79 4.76 -4.69 -0.99
CA TYR A 79 6.10 -4.49 -1.55
C TYR A 79 6.97 -5.75 -1.43
N VAL A 80 7.70 -6.06 -2.51
CA VAL A 80 8.69 -7.14 -2.55
C VAL A 80 10.07 -6.49 -2.58
N PRO A 81 10.88 -6.58 -1.50
CA PRO A 81 12.27 -6.15 -1.55
C PRO A 81 13.04 -6.86 -2.66
N THR A 82 13.83 -6.11 -3.40
CA THR A 82 14.66 -6.64 -4.49
C THR A 82 16.13 -6.45 -4.16
N ALA A 83 17.01 -7.15 -4.88
CA ALA A 83 18.46 -7.01 -4.69
C ALA A 83 18.99 -5.58 -4.97
N ALA A 84 18.18 -4.71 -5.59
CA ALA A 84 18.54 -3.33 -5.87
C ALA A 84 18.44 -2.42 -4.61
N GLU A 85 17.76 -2.86 -3.55
CA GLU A 85 17.61 -2.09 -2.31
C GLU A 85 17.90 -2.94 -1.08
N THR A 86 18.63 -2.35 -0.12
CA THR A 86 18.81 -3.00 1.18
C THR A 86 17.57 -2.79 2.04
N TYR A 87 17.31 -3.73 2.96
CA TYR A 87 16.19 -3.57 3.90
C TYR A 87 16.33 -2.32 4.77
N GLU A 88 17.55 -1.85 5.07
CA GLU A 88 17.79 -0.59 5.80
C GLU A 88 17.32 0.61 5.00
N LYS A 89 17.62 0.66 3.70
CA LYS A 89 17.17 1.74 2.81
C LYS A 89 15.65 1.79 2.77
N ILE A 90 15.01 0.64 2.52
CA ILE A 90 13.55 0.51 2.49
C ILE A 90 12.92 0.98 3.79
N SER A 91 13.42 0.49 4.93
CA SER A 91 12.89 0.82 6.25
C SER A 91 13.07 2.31 6.56
N LYS A 92 14.24 2.88 6.23
CA LYS A 92 14.55 4.30 6.48
C LYS A 92 13.67 5.23 5.67
N VAL A 93 13.44 4.94 4.38
CA VAL A 93 12.55 5.76 3.54
C VAL A 93 11.14 5.78 4.11
N ILE A 94 10.63 4.63 4.58
CA ILE A 94 9.31 4.55 5.21
C ILE A 94 9.28 5.31 6.54
N GLU A 95 10.31 5.17 7.39
CA GLU A 95 10.45 5.91 8.64
C GLU A 95 10.46 7.43 8.43
N GLU A 96 11.13 7.91 7.38
CA GLU A 96 11.21 9.34 7.07
C GLU A 96 9.89 9.89 6.52
N ARG A 97 9.11 9.06 5.81
CA ARG A 97 7.95 9.52 5.03
C ARG A 97 6.59 9.13 5.59
N TYR A 98 6.49 8.23 6.55
CA TYR A 98 5.18 7.71 6.98
C TYR A 98 4.22 8.78 7.50
N ARG A 99 4.75 9.89 8.03
CA ARG A 99 3.95 11.03 8.50
C ARG A 99 3.36 11.87 7.35
N ASP A 100 3.93 11.76 6.16
CA ASP A 100 3.47 12.47 4.97
C ASP A 100 2.41 11.66 4.20
N PHE A 101 2.15 10.41 4.58
CA PHE A 101 1.15 9.58 3.94
C PHE A 101 -0.25 10.19 4.10
N SER A 102 -0.97 10.28 2.98
CA SER A 102 -2.28 10.92 2.96
C SER A 102 -3.42 10.04 3.49
N LEU A 103 -3.14 8.75 3.71
CA LEU A 103 -4.07 7.74 4.22
C LEU A 103 -3.41 6.92 5.33
N PRO A 104 -4.19 6.27 6.21
CA PRO A 104 -3.69 5.13 6.98
C PRO A 104 -3.11 4.08 6.02
N VAL A 105 -1.85 3.68 6.26
CA VAL A 105 -1.14 2.69 5.44
C VAL A 105 -0.93 1.41 6.23
N ILE A 106 -1.27 0.27 5.64
CA ILE A 106 -0.86 -1.06 6.12
C ILE A 106 0.22 -1.59 5.19
N GLY A 107 1.36 -1.97 5.76
CA GLY A 107 2.45 -2.63 5.04
C GLY A 107 2.20 -4.12 4.87
N TYR A 108 2.47 -4.64 3.69
CA TYR A 108 2.56 -6.07 3.40
C TYR A 108 3.83 -6.32 2.60
N PHE A 109 4.85 -6.88 3.27
CA PHE A 109 6.14 -7.16 2.65
C PHE A 109 6.30 -8.66 2.43
N ALA A 110 6.74 -9.05 1.23
CA ALA A 110 6.93 -10.45 0.86
C ALA A 110 8.26 -10.67 0.14
N GLY A 111 8.72 -11.91 0.05
CA GLY A 111 10.00 -12.25 -0.58
C GLY A 111 11.20 -12.16 0.37
N GLU A 112 12.39 -12.31 -0.21
CA GLU A 112 13.66 -12.27 0.53
C GLU A 112 13.91 -10.87 1.12
N GLY A 113 14.48 -10.81 2.33
CA GLY A 113 14.69 -9.55 3.06
C GLY A 113 13.43 -8.91 3.67
N SER A 114 12.24 -9.47 3.40
CA SER A 114 10.98 -8.92 3.92
C SER A 114 10.90 -8.93 5.45
N TYR A 115 11.46 -9.96 6.11
CA TYR A 115 11.47 -10.06 7.57
C TYR A 115 12.17 -8.86 8.24
N ASP A 116 13.36 -8.50 7.76
CA ASP A 116 14.14 -7.38 8.30
C ASP A 116 13.48 -6.02 8.08
N VAL A 117 12.75 -5.88 6.96
CA VAL A 117 11.90 -4.71 6.70
C VAL A 117 10.74 -4.69 7.69
N VAL A 118 10.01 -5.79 7.84
CA VAL A 118 8.84 -5.90 8.74
C VAL A 118 9.22 -5.52 10.17
N VAL A 119 10.31 -6.08 10.71
CA VAL A 119 10.76 -5.84 12.09
C VAL A 119 11.00 -4.35 12.36
N ARG A 120 11.51 -3.61 11.37
CA ARG A 120 11.78 -2.16 11.51
C ARG A 120 10.51 -1.34 11.25
N VAL A 121 9.83 -1.62 10.14
CA VAL A 121 8.68 -0.85 9.65
C VAL A 121 7.47 -0.98 10.56
N SER A 122 7.29 -2.11 11.26
CA SER A 122 6.17 -2.30 12.20
C SER A 122 6.17 -1.33 13.39
N ARG A 123 7.24 -0.56 13.59
CA ARG A 123 7.33 0.50 14.59
C ARG A 123 6.65 1.80 14.15
N PHE A 124 6.40 1.97 12.86
CA PHE A 124 5.90 3.21 12.26
C PHE A 124 4.52 3.06 11.63
N ILE A 125 4.26 1.91 10.99
CA ILE A 125 2.96 1.58 10.39
C ILE A 125 2.55 0.15 10.78
N PRO A 126 1.25 -0.17 10.79
CA PRO A 126 0.80 -1.56 10.90
C PRO A 126 1.33 -2.40 9.74
N VAL A 127 1.78 -3.63 10.05
CA VAL A 127 2.29 -4.56 9.04
C VAL A 127 1.60 -5.91 9.20
N VAL A 128 1.28 -6.56 8.09
CA VAL A 128 0.66 -7.88 8.03
C VAL A 128 1.55 -8.84 7.24
N SER A 129 1.50 -10.12 7.59
CA SER A 129 2.34 -11.16 6.97
C SER A 129 1.74 -11.81 5.72
N SER A 130 0.48 -11.54 5.42
CA SER A 130 -0.19 -12.04 4.20
C SER A 130 -1.41 -11.19 3.86
N SER A 131 -1.84 -11.24 2.59
CA SER A 131 -3.09 -10.62 2.16
C SER A 131 -4.34 -11.24 2.79
N TRP A 132 -4.29 -12.50 3.23
CA TRP A 132 -5.39 -13.11 3.98
C TRP A 132 -5.53 -12.53 5.40
N ILE A 133 -4.41 -12.32 6.08
CA ILE A 133 -4.38 -11.66 7.39
C ILE A 133 -4.79 -10.19 7.25
N LEU A 134 -4.38 -9.51 6.18
CA LEU A 134 -4.86 -8.17 5.85
C LEU A 134 -6.40 -8.14 5.83
N SER A 135 -7.03 -9.02 5.04
CA SER A 135 -8.49 -9.08 4.94
C SER A 135 -9.14 -9.31 6.29
N LYS A 136 -8.64 -10.26 7.10
CA LYS A 136 -9.17 -10.52 8.44
C LYS A 136 -9.04 -9.31 9.38
N ALA A 137 -7.89 -8.64 9.34
CA ALA A 137 -7.65 -7.44 10.13
C ALA A 137 -8.61 -6.32 9.73
N LEU A 138 -8.83 -6.10 8.43
CA LEU A 138 -9.79 -5.11 7.95
C LEU A 138 -11.24 -5.48 8.32
N ILE A 139 -11.65 -6.75 8.23
CA ILE A 139 -12.98 -7.21 8.68
C ILE A 139 -13.17 -6.87 10.16
N PHE A 140 -12.19 -7.20 11.00
CA PHE A 140 -12.21 -6.89 12.41
C PHE A 140 -12.37 -5.39 12.65
N MET A 141 -11.57 -4.54 11.97
CA MET A 141 -11.66 -3.08 12.09
C MET A 141 -13.00 -2.52 11.58
N ARG A 142 -13.57 -3.06 10.50
CA ARG A 142 -14.90 -2.68 9.99
C ARG A 142 -15.99 -2.95 11.04
N GLY A 143 -15.86 -4.04 11.81
CA GLY A 143 -16.75 -4.39 12.91
C GLY A 143 -16.78 -3.38 14.06
N PHE A 144 -15.76 -2.53 14.23
CA PHE A 144 -15.78 -1.45 15.22
C PHE A 144 -16.45 -0.17 14.71
N ASN A 145 -16.45 0.08 13.40
CA ASN A 145 -17.08 1.26 12.83
C ASN A 145 -18.62 1.22 12.86
N VAL A 146 -19.22 0.03 12.94
CA VAL A 146 -20.68 -0.14 13.11
C VAL A 146 -21.18 0.16 14.54
N GLY A 147 -20.29 0.55 15.46
CA GLY A 147 -20.63 0.97 16.83
C GLY A 147 -20.41 2.46 17.12
N VAL A 148 -19.99 3.25 16.12
CA VAL A 148 -19.74 4.69 16.25
C VAL A 148 -20.67 5.46 15.32
N GLU A 149 -21.97 5.22 15.46
CA GLU A 149 -22.98 6.22 15.11
C GLU A 149 -23.37 6.92 16.41
N SER A 150 -22.90 8.16 16.57
CA SER A 150 -23.32 9.12 17.61
C SER A 150 -24.13 10.22 16.97
#